data_AF-A0A9E7ELB6-F1
#
_entry.id   AF-A0A9E7ELB6-F1
#
_cell.length_a   1.000
_cell.length_b   1.000
_cell.length_c   1.000
_cell.angle_alpha   90.00
_cell.angle_beta   90.00
_cell.angle_gamma   90.00
#
_symmetry.space_group_name_H-M   'P 1'
#
loop_
_entity.id
_entity.type
_entity.pdbx_description
1 polymer ?
#
loop_
_entity_poly.entity_id
_entity_poly.type
_entity_poly.pdbx_seq_one_letter_code
_entity_poly.pdbx_strand_id
1 'polypeptide(L)'
;MRFTWLLFLALSSCFFCSVVCAKPAKAYCKNPYFWRCYGVPHTCPPGCPKFCQVDCRICKPYCARDKPGAVCQDPRFIGRDGIMFYFHGRKDRDFCLVSDAGIHINGHFIGKNNRKGRDFTWVQSIGVVFGRHRLFVGARKASRWHEFDDNIHIQLDGADVQIPSGEGAVWESRGAGLTIERVAAENNVAVEVTGLAEIRARVVPITAEESVKN
;
A
#
# COMPACT_ATOMS: atom_id res chain seq x y z
N MET A 1 -3.10 -47.37 58.98
CA MET A 1 -2.88 -48.25 57.81
C MET A 1 -4.02 -48.06 56.81
N ARG A 2 -3.70 -48.03 55.51
CA ARG A 2 -4.50 -47.85 54.27
C ARG A 2 -4.12 -46.56 53.54
N PHE A 3 -3.01 -46.60 52.80
CA PHE A 3 -2.87 -46.90 51.36
C PHE A 3 -3.34 -45.74 50.45
N THR A 4 -2.34 -45.06 49.86
CA THR A 4 -2.19 -44.51 48.48
C THR A 4 -3.47 -44.27 47.66
N TRP A 5 -3.60 -43.20 46.86
CA TRP A 5 -2.84 -42.94 45.64
C TRP A 5 -2.76 -41.44 45.30
N LEU A 6 -1.55 -40.99 44.95
CA LEU A 6 -1.28 -39.77 44.19
C LEU A 6 -1.90 -39.89 42.80
N LEU A 7 -2.66 -38.88 42.37
CA LEU A 7 -2.98 -38.66 40.96
C LEU A 7 -2.49 -37.26 40.59
N PHE A 8 -1.24 -37.21 40.15
CA PHE A 8 -0.73 -36.15 39.30
C PHE A 8 -1.46 -36.24 37.95
N LEU A 9 -2.28 -35.24 37.63
CA LEU A 9 -2.68 -34.94 36.27
C LEU A 9 -1.95 -33.66 35.83
N ALA A 10 -0.66 -33.82 35.54
CA ALA A 10 0.01 -32.97 34.59
C ALA A 10 -0.23 -33.59 33.22
N LEU A 11 -0.95 -32.91 32.33
CA LEU A 11 -0.78 -33.08 30.88
C LEU A 11 -1.50 -31.99 30.09
N SER A 12 -0.68 -31.39 29.23
CA SER A 12 -1.04 -30.76 27.96
C SER A 12 -1.51 -29.32 28.00
N SER A 13 -0.51 -28.45 28.18
CA SER A 13 -0.44 -27.17 27.47
C SER A 13 -0.46 -27.43 25.95
N CYS A 14 -1.65 -27.63 25.38
CA CYS A 14 -1.88 -27.26 24.00
C CYS A 14 -2.22 -25.77 23.99
N PHE A 15 -1.16 -24.96 23.99
CA PHE A 15 -1.18 -23.62 23.39
C PHE A 15 -1.60 -23.83 21.93
N PHE A 16 -2.91 -23.95 21.68
CA PHE A 16 -3.47 -23.70 20.37
C PHE A 16 -3.20 -22.23 20.11
N CYS A 17 -2.03 -21.94 19.56
CA CYS A 17 -1.82 -20.71 18.85
C CYS A 17 -2.84 -20.74 17.71
N SER A 18 -3.99 -20.09 17.92
CA SER A 18 -4.94 -19.76 16.87
C SER A 18 -4.28 -18.73 15.95
N VAL A 19 -3.20 -19.13 15.29
CA VAL A 19 -2.91 -18.59 13.97
C VAL A 19 -4.03 -19.16 13.11
N VAL A 20 -5.15 -18.44 13.05
CA VAL A 20 -6.08 -18.57 11.94
C VAL A 20 -5.21 -18.33 10.71
N CYS A 21 -4.75 -19.42 10.10
CA CYS A 21 -4.03 -19.40 8.83
C CYS A 21 -5.07 -18.98 7.80
N ALA A 22 -5.34 -17.67 7.74
CA ALA A 22 -6.24 -17.09 6.76
C ALA A 22 -5.73 -17.58 5.40
N LYS A 23 -6.61 -18.27 4.67
CA LYS A 23 -6.25 -18.79 3.34
C LYS A 23 -5.68 -17.64 2.52
N PRO A 24 -4.55 -17.84 1.82
CA PRO A 24 -3.96 -16.79 1.01
C PRO A 24 -5.00 -16.29 0.02
N ALA A 25 -5.09 -14.97 -0.10
CA ALA A 25 -5.96 -14.31 -1.05
C ALA A 25 -5.61 -14.74 -2.48
N LYS A 26 -6.58 -14.57 -3.37
CA LYS A 26 -6.40 -14.80 -4.80
C LYS A 26 -6.39 -13.47 -5.53
N ALA A 27 -5.50 -13.33 -6.49
CA ALA A 27 -5.48 -12.21 -7.44
C ALA A 27 -5.61 -12.75 -8.86
N TYR A 28 -6.07 -11.91 -9.77
CA TYR A 28 -6.26 -12.27 -11.18
C TYR A 28 -5.80 -11.14 -12.09
N CYS A 29 -5.44 -11.48 -13.31
CA CYS A 29 -5.18 -10.49 -14.35
C CYS A 29 -6.50 -9.82 -14.75
N LYS A 30 -6.54 -8.49 -14.73
CA LYS A 30 -7.70 -7.68 -15.13
C LYS A 30 -7.64 -7.16 -16.57
N ASN A 31 -6.56 -7.42 -17.30
CA ASN A 31 -6.39 -6.94 -18.66
C ASN A 31 -6.87 -8.00 -19.69
N PRO A 32 -7.96 -7.76 -20.44
CA PRO A 32 -8.53 -8.72 -21.38
C PRO A 32 -7.63 -8.99 -22.59
N TYR A 33 -6.66 -8.11 -22.89
CA TYR A 33 -5.66 -8.33 -23.93
C TYR A 33 -4.88 -9.64 -23.71
N PHE A 34 -4.63 -10.00 -22.45
CA PHE A 34 -3.97 -11.25 -22.07
C PHE A 34 -5.00 -12.35 -21.85
N TRP A 35 -5.76 -12.70 -22.88
CA TRP A 35 -6.92 -13.60 -22.80
C TRP A 35 -6.65 -14.94 -22.09
N ARG A 36 -5.44 -15.50 -22.20
CA ARG A 36 -5.05 -16.74 -21.52
C ARG A 36 -4.90 -16.61 -20.00
N CYS A 37 -4.65 -15.40 -19.51
CA CYS A 37 -4.44 -15.09 -18.10
C CYS A 37 -5.62 -14.33 -17.48
N TYR A 38 -6.41 -13.65 -18.32
CA TYR A 38 -7.52 -12.81 -17.89
C TYR A 38 -8.50 -13.60 -17.03
N GLY A 39 -8.79 -13.09 -15.83
CA GLY A 39 -9.69 -13.72 -14.86
C GLY A 39 -9.18 -15.02 -14.23
N VAL A 40 -7.97 -15.49 -14.57
CA VAL A 40 -7.40 -16.71 -13.97
C VAL A 40 -6.98 -16.43 -12.53
N PRO A 41 -7.50 -17.17 -11.53
CA PRO A 41 -7.16 -16.94 -10.14
C PRO A 41 -5.78 -17.50 -9.77
N HIS A 42 -4.91 -16.66 -9.22
CA HIS A 42 -3.59 -17.01 -8.71
C HIS A 42 -3.51 -16.82 -7.20
N THR A 43 -2.96 -17.81 -6.50
CA THR A 43 -2.70 -17.73 -5.06
C THR A 43 -1.58 -16.74 -4.76
N CYS A 44 -1.82 -15.82 -3.83
CA CYS A 44 -0.79 -14.86 -3.43
C CYS A 44 0.41 -15.53 -2.74
N PRO A 45 1.64 -15.08 -3.02
CA PRO A 45 2.84 -15.62 -2.38
C PRO A 45 2.89 -15.23 -0.88
N PRO A 46 3.64 -15.98 -0.05
CA PRO A 46 3.69 -15.77 1.41
C PRO A 46 4.16 -14.37 1.86
N GLY A 47 4.93 -13.64 1.04
CA GLY A 47 5.37 -12.27 1.36
C GLY A 47 4.27 -11.21 1.28
N CYS A 48 3.16 -11.50 0.59
CA CYS A 48 2.02 -10.61 0.46
C CYS A 48 0.71 -11.41 0.35
N PRO A 49 0.37 -12.21 1.37
CA PRO A 49 -0.68 -13.22 1.27
C PRO A 49 -2.08 -12.63 1.09
N LYS A 50 -2.26 -11.33 1.32
CA LYS A 50 -3.55 -10.63 1.17
C LYS A 50 -3.65 -9.72 -0.06
N PHE A 51 -2.53 -9.24 -0.61
CA PHE A 51 -2.51 -8.06 -1.49
C PHE A 51 -1.55 -8.17 -2.67
N CYS A 52 -1.39 -9.38 -3.22
CA CYS A 52 -0.57 -9.56 -4.41
C CYS A 52 -1.24 -9.01 -5.68
N GLN A 53 -0.45 -8.78 -6.72
CA GLN A 53 -0.92 -8.44 -8.07
C GLN A 53 -0.49 -9.53 -9.05
N VAL A 54 -1.10 -9.61 -10.22
CA VAL A 54 -0.72 -10.56 -11.28
C VAL A 54 -0.06 -9.80 -12.42
N ASP A 55 1.16 -10.21 -12.81
CA ASP A 55 1.74 -9.74 -14.06
C ASP A 55 1.07 -10.52 -15.20
N CYS A 56 0.18 -9.85 -15.93
CA CYS A 56 -0.59 -10.45 -17.01
C CYS A 56 0.28 -11.01 -18.15
N ARG A 57 1.50 -10.50 -18.36
CA ARG A 57 2.38 -10.95 -19.46
C ARG A 57 2.93 -12.33 -19.22
N ILE A 58 3.33 -12.62 -17.98
CA ILE A 58 3.88 -13.92 -17.57
C ILE A 58 2.90 -14.77 -16.77
N CYS A 59 1.72 -14.24 -16.48
CA CYS A 59 0.65 -14.87 -15.71
C CYS A 59 1.09 -15.40 -14.34
N LYS A 60 1.81 -14.57 -13.58
CA LYS A 60 2.32 -14.93 -12.24
C LYS A 60 1.96 -13.88 -11.18
N PRO A 61 1.59 -14.30 -9.97
CA PRO A 61 1.36 -13.39 -8.86
C PRO A 61 2.70 -12.84 -8.33
N TYR A 62 2.71 -11.60 -7.88
CA TYR A 62 3.86 -10.95 -7.28
C TYR A 62 3.46 -9.96 -6.17
N CYS A 63 4.42 -9.64 -5.31
CA CYS A 63 4.26 -8.60 -4.28
C CYS A 63 4.68 -7.25 -4.84
N ALA A 64 3.73 -6.34 -5.02
CA ALA A 64 4.00 -4.99 -5.52
C ALA A 64 5.00 -4.23 -4.63
N ARG A 65 5.00 -4.52 -3.32
CA ARG A 65 5.89 -3.91 -2.33
C ARG A 65 7.37 -4.27 -2.51
N ASP A 66 7.67 -5.29 -3.32
CA ASP A 66 9.02 -5.81 -3.55
C ASP A 66 9.54 -5.50 -4.97
N LYS A 67 8.90 -4.56 -5.67
CA LYS A 67 9.30 -4.11 -7.01
C LYS A 67 10.04 -2.77 -6.94
N PRO A 68 10.95 -2.50 -7.90
CA PRO A 68 11.53 -1.16 -8.07
C PRO A 68 10.44 -0.07 -8.12
N GLY A 69 10.69 1.04 -7.44
CA GLY A 69 9.74 2.14 -7.26
C GLY A 69 8.78 1.96 -6.07
N ALA A 70 8.80 0.83 -5.37
CA ALA A 70 7.92 0.61 -4.22
C ALA A 70 8.37 1.40 -2.99
N VAL A 71 7.37 1.95 -2.28
CA VAL A 71 7.50 2.60 -0.97
C VAL A 71 6.46 2.01 -0.02
N CYS A 72 6.90 1.30 1.01
CA CYS A 72 6.02 0.58 1.95
C CYS A 72 6.65 0.48 3.33
N GLN A 73 5.89 0.09 4.36
CA GLN A 73 6.39 -0.09 5.74
C GLN A 73 6.88 1.26 6.32
N ASP A 74 7.91 1.26 7.17
CA ASP A 74 8.33 2.42 7.96
C ASP A 74 9.60 3.14 7.44
N PRO A 75 9.45 4.00 6.43
CA PRO A 75 9.27 3.61 5.04
C PRO A 75 10.54 2.99 4.42
N ARG A 76 10.33 1.84 3.80
CA ARG A 76 11.28 1.09 2.97
C ARG A 76 11.08 1.48 1.52
N PHE A 77 12.15 1.90 0.87
CA PHE A 77 12.21 2.26 -0.55
C PHE A 77 12.96 1.19 -1.34
N ILE A 78 12.55 0.99 -2.59
CA ILE A 78 13.31 0.21 -3.58
C ILE A 78 13.58 1.14 -4.77
N GLY A 79 14.84 1.47 -4.99
CA GLY A 79 15.28 2.30 -6.12
C GLY A 79 15.02 1.63 -7.48
N ARG A 80 15.14 2.39 -8.57
CA ARG A 80 15.04 1.86 -9.94
C ARG A 80 16.06 0.75 -10.22
N ASP A 81 17.22 0.86 -9.61
CA ASP A 81 18.31 -0.12 -9.62
C ASP A 81 18.02 -1.38 -8.78
N GLY A 82 16.88 -1.42 -8.08
CA GLY A 82 16.50 -2.52 -7.19
C GLY A 82 17.15 -2.45 -5.81
N ILE A 83 17.95 -1.42 -5.52
CA ILE A 83 18.56 -1.26 -4.19
C ILE A 83 17.50 -0.87 -3.18
N MET A 84 17.46 -1.63 -2.08
CA MET A 84 16.54 -1.42 -0.98
C MET A 84 17.21 -0.60 0.13
N PHE A 85 16.51 0.41 0.63
CA PHE A 85 16.97 1.20 1.77
C PHE A 85 15.80 1.66 2.65
N TYR A 86 16.10 1.90 3.92
CA TYR A 86 15.16 2.50 4.86
C TYR A 86 15.43 4.00 4.95
N PHE A 87 14.41 4.81 4.71
CA PHE A 87 14.53 6.26 4.74
C PHE A 87 13.63 6.83 5.83
N HIS A 88 14.22 7.19 6.96
CA HIS A 88 13.44 7.70 8.09
C HIS A 88 12.99 9.16 7.92
N GLY A 89 13.62 9.93 7.03
CA GLY A 89 13.26 11.34 6.83
C GLY A 89 13.17 12.14 8.13
N ARG A 90 12.23 13.08 8.16
CA ARG A 90 11.81 13.84 9.34
C ARG A 90 10.29 13.97 9.30
N LYS A 91 9.64 13.99 10.47
CA LYS A 91 8.20 14.22 10.52
C LYS A 91 7.85 15.64 10.05
N ASP A 92 6.67 15.78 9.48
CA ASP A 92 6.08 17.03 8.98
C ASP A 92 7.00 17.74 7.98
N ARG A 93 7.62 16.95 7.09
CA ARG A 93 8.54 17.43 6.05
C ARG A 93 8.29 16.74 4.72
N ASP A 94 8.60 17.48 3.66
CA ASP A 94 8.53 17.02 2.29
C ASP A 94 9.92 16.61 1.78
N PHE A 95 9.96 15.53 1.02
CA PHE A 95 11.19 15.05 0.40
C PHE A 95 10.95 14.72 -1.07
N CYS A 96 11.91 15.08 -1.91
CA CYS A 96 11.93 14.68 -3.32
C CYS A 96 12.18 13.18 -3.44
N LEU A 97 11.24 12.47 -4.06
CA LEU A 97 11.31 11.03 -4.32
C LEU A 97 11.76 10.74 -5.74
N VAL A 98 11.24 11.51 -6.71
CA VAL A 98 11.57 11.40 -8.13
C VAL A 98 11.74 12.79 -8.71
N SER A 99 12.82 12.99 -9.47
CA SER A 99 13.02 14.19 -10.26
C SER A 99 13.57 13.79 -11.62
N ASP A 100 12.77 13.98 -12.66
CA ASP A 100 13.13 13.69 -14.05
C ASP A 100 12.57 14.79 -14.99
N ALA A 101 12.95 14.75 -16.25
CA ALA A 101 12.43 15.64 -17.28
C ALA A 101 10.91 15.43 -17.44
N GLY A 102 10.13 16.43 -17.03
CA GLY A 102 8.68 16.45 -17.18
C GLY A 102 7.88 15.89 -16.01
N ILE A 103 8.52 15.32 -14.99
CA ILE A 103 7.84 14.84 -13.77
C ILE A 103 8.70 15.04 -12.52
N HIS A 104 8.06 15.55 -11.45
CA HIS A 104 8.67 15.67 -10.13
C HIS A 104 7.69 15.17 -9.07
N ILE A 105 8.15 14.29 -8.18
CA ILE A 105 7.32 13.65 -7.15
C ILE A 105 7.95 13.93 -5.79
N ASN A 106 7.19 14.58 -4.92
CA ASN A 106 7.51 14.77 -3.52
C ASN A 106 6.61 13.89 -2.65
N GLY A 107 7.15 13.36 -1.55
CA GLY A 107 6.38 12.73 -0.48
C GLY A 107 6.33 13.61 0.75
N HIS A 108 5.14 13.78 1.34
CA HIS A 108 4.96 14.38 2.66
C HIS A 108 4.99 13.29 3.72
N PHE A 109 5.87 13.45 4.71
CA PHE A 109 6.09 12.47 5.76
C PHE A 109 5.46 12.97 7.06
N ILE A 110 4.56 12.18 7.61
CA ILE A 110 4.09 12.34 8.99
C ILE A 110 4.93 11.46 9.91
N GLY A 111 4.85 11.69 11.21
CA GLY A 111 5.61 10.86 12.13
C GLY A 111 5.31 11.06 13.61
N LYS A 112 5.94 10.20 14.40
CA LYS A 112 5.90 10.23 15.87
C LYS A 112 7.32 10.39 16.40
N ASN A 113 7.49 11.34 17.31
CA ASN A 113 8.76 11.55 18.00
C ASN A 113 9.10 10.30 18.83
N ASN A 114 10.34 9.84 18.72
CA ASN A 114 10.89 8.83 19.63
C ASN A 114 11.79 9.50 20.67
N ARG A 115 11.72 9.03 21.92
CA ARG A 115 12.61 9.44 23.01
C ARG A 115 14.08 9.10 22.74
N LYS A 116 14.37 8.16 21.84
CA LYS A 116 15.73 7.76 21.42
C LYS A 116 16.30 8.60 20.25
N GLY A 117 15.65 9.71 19.87
CA GLY A 117 16.20 10.70 18.94
C GLY A 117 16.00 10.44 17.44
N ARG A 118 15.26 9.40 17.05
CA ARG A 118 14.90 9.13 15.64
C ARG A 118 13.38 9.05 15.48
N ASP A 119 12.81 9.87 14.62
CA ASP A 119 11.38 9.81 14.32
C ASP A 119 11.00 8.52 13.59
N PHE A 120 9.84 7.97 13.95
CA PHE A 120 9.13 7.02 13.08
C PHE A 120 8.30 7.83 12.10
N THR A 121 8.44 7.54 10.81
CA THR A 121 7.75 8.29 9.77
C THR A 121 6.99 7.38 8.83
N TRP A 122 5.93 7.95 8.25
CA TRP A 122 5.07 7.32 7.25
C TRP A 122 4.79 8.33 6.15
N VAL A 123 4.64 7.85 4.92
CA VAL A 123 4.21 8.71 3.80
C VAL A 123 2.71 8.94 3.94
N GLN A 124 2.30 10.18 4.14
CA GLN A 124 0.88 10.56 4.20
C GLN A 124 0.33 10.87 2.81
N SER A 125 1.13 11.55 2.01
CA SER A 125 0.71 12.00 0.69
C SER A 125 1.90 12.15 -0.25
N ILE A 126 1.60 12.18 -1.53
CA ILE A 126 2.52 12.57 -2.59
C ILE A 126 1.96 13.78 -3.34
N GLY A 127 2.86 14.66 -3.74
CA GLY A 127 2.61 15.73 -4.71
C GLY A 127 3.37 15.41 -5.99
N VAL A 128 2.67 15.43 -7.12
CA VAL A 128 3.21 15.13 -8.45
C VAL A 128 3.05 16.38 -9.30
N VAL A 129 4.16 16.90 -9.80
CA VAL A 129 4.18 18.00 -10.77
C VAL A 129 4.52 17.42 -12.13
N PHE A 130 3.70 17.69 -13.13
CA PHE A 130 3.90 17.25 -14.51
C PHE A 130 3.38 18.33 -15.48
N GLY A 131 4.23 18.75 -16.42
CA GLY A 131 3.95 19.91 -17.26
C GLY A 131 3.57 21.14 -16.43
N ARG A 132 2.32 21.60 -16.56
CA ARG A 132 1.74 22.74 -15.84
C ARG A 132 0.77 22.34 -14.73
N HIS A 133 0.62 21.04 -14.50
CA HIS A 133 -0.36 20.48 -13.57
C HIS A 133 0.28 20.00 -12.28
N ARG A 134 -0.51 20.00 -11.21
CA ARG A 134 -0.15 19.52 -9.89
C ARG A 134 -1.20 18.54 -9.42
N LEU A 135 -0.81 17.28 -9.24
CA LEU A 135 -1.65 16.25 -8.65
C LEU A 135 -1.23 16.03 -7.19
N PHE A 136 -2.22 16.04 -6.30
CA PHE A 136 -2.07 15.60 -4.92
C PHE A 136 -2.77 14.25 -4.75
N VAL A 137 -2.12 13.30 -4.09
CA VAL A 137 -2.72 12.03 -3.66
C VAL A 137 -2.30 11.79 -2.22
N GLY A 138 -3.27 11.68 -1.31
CA GLY A 138 -2.97 11.54 0.12
C GLY A 138 -4.02 10.79 0.92
N ALA A 139 -3.66 10.47 2.16
CA ALA A 139 -4.54 9.89 3.15
C ALA A 139 -5.20 10.97 4.01
N ARG A 140 -6.53 10.91 4.15
CA ARG A 140 -7.29 11.70 5.12
C ARG A 140 -6.92 11.26 6.54
N LYS A 141 -6.88 12.22 7.45
CA LYS A 141 -6.69 11.93 8.87
C LYS A 141 -7.99 11.36 9.42
N ALA A 142 -7.95 10.11 9.88
CA ALA A 142 -9.06 9.44 10.53
C ALA A 142 -8.75 9.24 12.03
N SER A 143 -9.74 9.47 12.90
CA SER A 143 -9.61 9.19 14.34
C SER A 143 -9.74 7.69 14.64
N ARG A 144 -10.46 6.97 13.78
CA ARG A 144 -10.64 5.51 13.80
C ARG A 144 -10.63 5.01 12.36
N TRP A 145 -10.08 3.82 12.15
CA TRP A 145 -10.08 3.17 10.85
C TRP A 145 -11.27 2.22 10.75
N HIS A 146 -12.08 2.36 9.71
CA HIS A 146 -13.10 1.38 9.32
C HIS A 146 -12.76 0.84 7.93
N GLU A 147 -12.97 -0.46 7.72
CA GLU A 147 -12.53 -1.15 6.49
C GLU A 147 -13.19 -0.61 5.21
N PHE A 148 -14.39 -0.04 5.33
CA PHE A 148 -15.19 0.49 4.21
C PHE A 148 -15.12 2.01 4.07
N ASP A 149 -14.33 2.70 4.89
CA ASP A 149 -14.15 4.15 4.76
C ASP A 149 -13.12 4.44 3.66
N ASP A 150 -13.52 5.23 2.67
CA ASP A 150 -12.59 5.72 1.66
C ASP A 150 -11.82 6.95 2.17
N ASN A 151 -10.60 6.69 2.64
CA ASN A 151 -9.70 7.68 3.22
C ASN A 151 -8.75 8.29 2.20
N ILE A 152 -8.84 7.94 0.90
CA ILE A 152 -8.02 8.58 -0.11
C ILE A 152 -8.57 9.97 -0.47
N HIS A 153 -7.67 10.94 -0.61
CA HIS A 153 -7.98 12.29 -1.05
C HIS A 153 -7.09 12.66 -2.22
N ILE A 154 -7.71 13.12 -3.30
CA ILE A 154 -7.02 13.43 -4.55
C ILE A 154 -7.45 14.81 -5.01
N GLN A 155 -6.48 15.61 -5.47
CA GLN A 155 -6.73 16.92 -6.04
C GLN A 155 -5.92 17.11 -7.32
N LEU A 156 -6.52 17.74 -8.33
CA LEU A 156 -5.83 18.21 -9.52
C LEU A 156 -5.88 19.74 -9.54
N ASP A 157 -4.71 20.38 -9.60
CA ASP A 157 -4.55 21.83 -9.60
C ASP A 157 -5.27 22.53 -8.42
N GLY A 158 -5.33 21.84 -7.27
CA GLY A 158 -6.00 22.30 -6.06
C GLY A 158 -7.51 22.03 -6.00
N ALA A 159 -8.12 21.54 -7.09
CA ALA A 159 -9.52 21.15 -7.11
C ALA A 159 -9.68 19.66 -6.74
N ASP A 160 -10.66 19.34 -5.90
CA ASP A 160 -10.95 17.97 -5.48
C ASP A 160 -11.39 17.10 -6.66
N VAL A 161 -10.79 15.91 -6.76
CA VAL A 161 -11.18 14.89 -7.73
C VAL A 161 -12.11 13.89 -7.06
N GLN A 162 -13.33 13.79 -7.58
CA GLN A 162 -14.33 12.81 -7.15
C GLN A 162 -14.32 11.63 -8.11
N ILE A 163 -13.60 10.56 -7.74
CA ILE A 163 -13.62 9.31 -8.51
C ILE A 163 -14.91 8.58 -8.16
N PRO A 164 -15.70 8.11 -9.16
CA PRO A 164 -16.88 7.31 -8.89
C PRO A 164 -16.56 6.11 -7.99
N SER A 165 -17.50 5.68 -7.17
CA SER A 165 -17.30 4.55 -6.24
C SER A 165 -17.30 3.22 -7.00
N GLY A 166 -16.61 2.22 -6.43
CA GLY A 166 -16.56 0.86 -6.97
C GLY A 166 -15.24 0.52 -7.66
N GLU A 167 -14.87 -0.75 -7.59
CA GLU A 167 -13.68 -1.28 -8.27
C GLU A 167 -13.81 -1.13 -9.79
N GLY A 168 -12.74 -0.67 -10.44
CA GLY A 168 -12.69 -0.39 -11.88
C GLY A 168 -13.34 0.93 -12.29
N ALA A 169 -13.86 1.72 -11.35
CA ALA A 169 -14.34 3.07 -11.64
C ALA A 169 -13.20 3.98 -12.09
N VAL A 170 -13.44 4.79 -13.13
CA VAL A 170 -12.45 5.64 -13.76
C VAL A 170 -12.87 7.10 -13.71
N TRP A 171 -11.91 7.98 -13.44
CA TRP A 171 -12.01 9.42 -13.64
C TRP A 171 -10.90 9.87 -14.59
N GLU A 172 -11.20 10.80 -15.51
CA GLU A 172 -10.25 11.25 -16.53
C GLU A 172 -10.26 12.78 -16.68
N SER A 173 -9.08 13.33 -16.94
CA SER A 173 -8.90 14.71 -17.40
C SER A 173 -8.06 14.73 -18.67
N ARG A 174 -8.74 14.87 -19.81
CA ARG A 174 -8.08 14.94 -21.14
C ARG A 174 -7.12 16.13 -21.24
N GLY A 175 -7.48 17.27 -20.63
CA GLY A 175 -6.66 18.47 -20.65
C GLY A 175 -5.34 18.30 -19.89
N ALA A 176 -5.32 17.49 -18.84
CA ALA A 176 -4.12 17.17 -18.09
C ALA A 176 -3.41 15.88 -18.59
N GLY A 177 -4.05 15.09 -19.45
CA GLY A 177 -3.55 13.76 -19.80
C GLY A 177 -3.48 12.82 -18.59
N LEU A 178 -4.49 12.90 -17.71
CA LEU A 178 -4.52 12.18 -16.43
C LEU A 178 -5.71 11.22 -16.39
N THR A 179 -5.45 9.96 -16.05
CA THR A 179 -6.48 8.95 -15.78
C THR A 179 -6.29 8.39 -14.38
N ILE A 180 -7.38 8.23 -13.63
CA ILE A 180 -7.35 7.66 -12.29
C ILE A 180 -8.38 6.54 -12.20
N GLU A 181 -7.94 5.33 -11.86
CA GLU A 181 -8.75 4.14 -11.72
C GLU A 181 -8.78 3.67 -10.27
N ARG A 182 -9.96 3.27 -9.78
CA ARG A 182 -10.10 2.52 -8.53
C ARG A 182 -9.67 1.07 -8.72
N VAL A 183 -8.55 0.69 -8.13
CA VAL A 183 -8.03 -0.69 -8.17
C VAL A 183 -8.81 -1.60 -7.23
N ALA A 184 -9.38 -1.05 -6.16
CA ALA A 184 -10.34 -1.70 -5.25
C ALA A 184 -11.44 -0.68 -4.91
N ALA A 185 -12.50 -1.14 -4.22
CA ALA A 185 -13.64 -0.28 -3.87
C ALA A 185 -13.22 0.97 -3.07
N GLU A 186 -12.36 0.80 -2.06
CA GLU A 186 -11.83 1.90 -1.24
C GLU A 186 -10.29 1.93 -1.22
N ASN A 187 -9.72 3.11 -0.94
CA ASN A 187 -8.33 3.33 -0.54
C ASN A 187 -7.24 2.85 -1.50
N ASN A 188 -7.55 2.46 -2.74
CA ASN A 188 -6.58 1.88 -3.66
C ASN A 188 -6.82 2.37 -5.09
N VAL A 189 -5.88 3.17 -5.61
CA VAL A 189 -5.99 3.79 -6.93
C VAL A 189 -4.74 3.55 -7.76
N ALA A 190 -4.93 3.52 -9.07
CA ALA A 190 -3.88 3.63 -10.07
C ALA A 190 -4.08 4.96 -10.81
N VAL A 191 -3.02 5.75 -10.88
CA VAL A 191 -2.97 7.04 -11.57
C VAL A 191 -2.04 6.87 -12.76
N GLU A 192 -2.54 7.16 -13.95
CA GLU A 192 -1.75 7.20 -15.18
C GLU A 192 -1.60 8.66 -15.62
N VAL A 193 -0.35 9.13 -15.67
CA VAL A 193 0.02 10.37 -16.35
C VAL A 193 0.49 9.98 -17.75
N THR A 194 -0.30 10.33 -18.76
CA THR A 194 -0.16 9.83 -20.13
C THR A 194 1.27 9.94 -20.65
N GLY A 195 1.90 8.79 -20.92
CA GLY A 195 3.25 8.72 -21.49
C GLY A 195 4.38 9.11 -20.54
N LEU A 196 4.09 9.35 -19.26
CA LEU A 196 5.07 9.77 -18.26
C LEU A 196 5.23 8.76 -17.12
N ALA A 197 4.15 8.40 -16.43
CA ALA A 197 4.24 7.54 -15.26
C ALA A 197 2.91 6.87 -14.89
N GLU A 198 3.03 5.64 -14.36
CA GLU A 198 1.96 4.97 -13.61
C GLU A 198 2.30 5.03 -12.11
N ILE A 199 1.37 5.54 -11.29
CA ILE A 199 1.50 5.62 -9.83
C ILE A 199 0.37 4.81 -9.20
N ARG A 200 0.73 3.78 -8.44
CA ARG A 200 -0.24 3.01 -7.64
C ARG A 200 -0.13 3.43 -6.18
N ALA A 201 -1.23 3.93 -5.62
CA ALA A 201 -1.28 4.42 -4.26
C ALA A 201 -2.34 3.66 -3.46
N ARG A 202 -1.97 3.22 -2.26
CA ARG A 202 -2.89 2.59 -1.32
C ARG A 202 -2.77 3.25 0.04
N VAL A 203 -3.91 3.65 0.58
CA VAL A 203 -4.03 4.13 1.96
C VAL A 203 -4.26 2.94 2.89
N VAL A 204 -3.48 2.88 3.97
CA VAL A 204 -3.59 1.87 5.02
C VAL A 204 -3.48 2.56 6.39
N PRO A 205 -4.09 2.00 7.45
CA PRO A 205 -3.90 2.55 8.78
C PRO A 205 -2.49 2.25 9.29
N ILE A 206 -1.95 3.14 10.12
CA ILE A 206 -0.76 2.86 10.92
C ILE A 206 -1.19 1.91 12.04
N THR A 207 -0.63 0.70 12.10
CA THR A 207 -1.05 -0.30 13.10
C THR A 207 -0.41 -0.06 14.47
N ALA A 208 -0.91 -0.78 15.49
CA ALA A 208 -0.31 -0.75 16.81
C ALA A 208 1.13 -1.27 16.78
N GLU A 209 1.40 -2.33 16.00
CA GLU A 209 2.73 -2.91 15.84
C GLU A 209 3.72 -1.91 15.23
N GLU A 210 3.28 -1.14 14.23
CA GLU A 210 4.07 -0.08 13.60
C GLU A 210 4.27 1.11 14.55
N SER A 211 3.30 1.38 15.43
CA SER A 211 3.31 2.49 16.39
C SER A 211 4.12 2.23 17.67
N VAL A 212 4.50 0.97 17.94
CA VAL A 212 5.11 0.49 19.20
C VAL A 212 6.58 0.09 19.02
N LYS A 213 7.16 0.17 17.82
CA LYS A 213 8.61 0.00 17.64
C LYS A 213 9.34 0.96 18.61
N ASN A 214 9.98 0.40 19.64
CA ASN A 214 10.63 1.11 20.74
C ASN A 214 12.15 0.98 20.64
#